data_AF-A0A2E6JLG3-F1
#
_entry.id   AF-A0A2E6JLG3-F1
#
_cell.length_a   1.000
_cell.length_b   1.000
_cell.length_c   1.000
_cell.angle_alpha   90.00
_cell.angle_beta   90.00
_cell.angle_gamma   90.00
#
_symmetry.space_group_name_H-M   'P 1'
#
loop_
_entity.id
_entity.type
_entity.pdbx_description
1 polymer ?
#
loop_
_entity_poly.entity_id
_entity_poly.type
_entity_poly.pdbx_seq_one_letter_code
_entity_poly.pdbx_strand_id
1 'polypeptide(L)'
;MTDAKKVNFNKKLHLFHDLWSPKVIAQMNDYQFKLVKVNGDFVWHDHADTDETFIVLNGTLFIEFNDNTMELHAGEMTVVPKGIQHRPYANEECHILLVEPTGVVNTGEKENELTAENDIWI
;
A
#
# COMPACT_ATOMS: atom_id res chain seq x y z
N MET A 1 5.31 32.47 2.94
CA MET A 1 5.21 31.55 1.78
C MET A 1 4.82 30.20 2.34
N THR A 2 3.93 29.47 1.69
CA THR A 2 3.56 28.12 2.11
C THR A 2 4.61 27.13 1.62
N ASP A 3 5.16 26.32 2.53
CA ASP A 3 6.11 25.22 2.20
C ASP A 3 5.41 23.99 1.58
N ALA A 4 4.15 24.13 1.17
CA ALA A 4 3.37 23.07 0.57
C ALA A 4 3.94 22.69 -0.80
N LYS A 5 4.37 21.43 -0.95
CA LYS A 5 4.88 20.87 -2.20
C LYS A 5 3.82 20.01 -2.86
N LYS A 6 3.62 20.21 -4.17
CA LYS A 6 2.77 19.33 -4.97
C LYS A 6 3.46 17.98 -5.20
N VAL A 7 2.71 16.89 -5.08
CA VAL A 7 3.13 15.53 -5.44
C VAL A 7 2.37 15.11 -6.68
N ASN A 8 3.05 14.50 -7.64
CA ASN A 8 2.42 13.91 -8.82
C ASN A 8 2.68 12.40 -8.77
N PHE A 9 1.63 11.61 -8.60
CA PHE A 9 1.74 10.16 -8.42
C PHE A 9 2.43 9.50 -9.61
N ASN A 10 2.03 9.85 -10.84
CA ASN A 10 2.65 9.30 -12.05
C ASN A 10 4.17 9.54 -12.06
N LYS A 11 4.63 10.77 -11.79
CA LYS A 11 6.07 11.06 -11.75
C LYS A 11 6.81 10.23 -10.70
N LYS A 12 6.22 10.01 -9.53
CA LYS A 12 6.82 9.20 -8.46
C LYS A 12 6.84 7.70 -8.82
N LEU A 13 5.76 7.18 -9.42
CA LEU A 13 5.67 5.80 -9.93
C LEU A 13 6.73 5.48 -11.00
N HIS A 14 7.23 6.47 -11.74
CA HIS A 14 8.30 6.28 -12.72
C HIS A 14 9.71 6.18 -12.10
N LEU A 15 9.88 6.49 -10.80
CA LEU A 15 11.18 6.47 -10.14
C LEU A 15 11.63 5.08 -9.70
N PHE A 16 10.72 4.10 -9.68
CA PHE A 16 10.98 2.76 -9.15
C PHE A 16 10.23 1.69 -9.95
N HIS A 17 10.72 0.45 -9.91
CA HIS A 17 10.18 -0.69 -10.68
C HIS A 17 10.08 -1.97 -9.84
N ASP A 18 10.60 -1.95 -8.61
CA ASP A 18 10.44 -3.01 -7.64
C ASP A 18 8.97 -3.19 -7.25
N LEU A 19 8.56 -4.46 -7.10
CA LEU A 19 7.23 -4.86 -6.67
C LEU A 19 7.19 -5.01 -5.15
N TRP A 20 6.00 -4.85 -4.56
CA TRP A 20 5.74 -5.08 -3.13
C TRP A 20 6.62 -4.28 -2.16
N SER A 21 7.16 -3.16 -2.63
CA SER A 21 8.15 -2.35 -1.94
C SER A 21 7.64 -0.91 -1.84
N PRO A 22 6.96 -0.55 -0.73
CA PRO A 22 6.35 0.76 -0.58
C PRO A 22 7.36 1.90 -0.55
N LYS A 23 7.07 2.99 -1.27
CA LYS A 23 7.89 4.21 -1.30
C LYS A 23 7.11 5.40 -0.76
N VAL A 24 7.63 6.05 0.28
CA VAL A 24 7.00 7.22 0.91
C VAL A 24 7.10 8.41 -0.04
N ILE A 25 5.97 9.06 -0.31
CA ILE A 25 5.89 10.24 -1.20
C ILE A 25 5.39 11.51 -0.51
N ALA A 26 4.73 11.36 0.64
CA ALA A 26 4.28 12.45 1.48
C ALA A 26 4.00 11.94 2.90
N GLN A 27 3.95 12.86 3.85
CA GLN A 27 3.55 12.59 5.22
C GLN A 27 2.63 13.71 5.71
N MET A 28 1.57 13.32 6.42
CA MET A 28 0.61 14.20 7.08
C MET A 28 0.56 13.79 8.55
N ASN A 29 1.10 14.64 9.43
CA ASN A 29 1.30 14.32 10.84
C ASN A 29 2.14 13.03 10.99
N ASP A 30 1.58 12.02 11.64
CA ASP A 30 2.11 10.68 11.85
C ASP A 30 1.62 9.66 10.80
N TYR A 31 1.01 10.10 9.69
CA TYR A 31 0.58 9.25 8.58
C TYR A 31 1.43 9.44 7.34
N GLN A 32 1.73 8.35 6.64
CA GLN A 32 2.44 8.36 5.37
C GLN A 32 1.53 7.99 4.20
N PHE A 33 1.85 8.58 3.06
CA PHE A 33 1.31 8.21 1.76
C PHE A 33 2.41 7.44 1.02
N LYS A 34 2.19 6.17 0.75
CA LYS A 34 3.19 5.28 0.15
C LYS A 34 2.70 4.75 -1.20
N LEU A 35 3.52 4.84 -2.23
CA LEU A 35 3.23 4.22 -3.53
C LEU A 35 3.80 2.81 -3.58
N VAL A 36 3.05 1.88 -4.14
CA VAL A 36 3.47 0.49 -4.33
C VAL A 36 3.06 0.02 -5.72
N LYS A 37 3.93 -0.74 -6.37
CA LYS A 37 3.60 -1.55 -7.54
C LYS A 37 3.43 -2.98 -7.08
N VAL A 38 2.35 -3.63 -7.48
CA VAL A 38 2.01 -4.99 -7.04
C VAL A 38 1.69 -5.87 -8.23
N ASN A 39 2.10 -7.13 -8.18
CA ASN A 39 1.80 -8.16 -9.18
C ASN A 39 2.02 -9.53 -8.52
N GLY A 40 1.13 -10.47 -8.77
CA GLY A 40 1.09 -11.78 -8.13
C GLY A 40 0.50 -11.71 -6.73
N ASP A 41 0.84 -12.70 -5.92
CA ASP A 41 0.35 -12.87 -4.55
C ASP A 41 1.21 -12.10 -3.54
N PHE A 42 0.57 -11.48 -2.54
CA PHE A 42 1.23 -11.10 -1.30
C PHE A 42 1.06 -12.20 -0.23
N VAL A 43 1.41 -11.90 1.01
CA VAL A 43 1.19 -12.78 2.18
C VAL A 43 -0.10 -12.44 2.92
N TRP A 44 -0.69 -13.44 3.57
CA TRP A 44 -1.70 -13.22 4.59
C TRP A 44 -1.09 -12.52 5.80
N HIS A 45 -1.65 -11.39 6.19
CA HIS A 45 -1.20 -10.59 7.33
C HIS A 45 -2.36 -9.78 7.91
N ASP A 46 -2.08 -9.09 9.01
CA ASP A 46 -2.95 -8.12 9.65
C ASP A 46 -2.11 -7.04 10.35
N HIS A 47 -2.77 -5.93 10.69
CA HIS A 47 -2.20 -4.87 11.50
C HIS A 47 -3.06 -4.71 12.77
N ALA A 48 -2.57 -5.15 13.92
CA ALA A 48 -3.35 -5.17 15.15
C ALA A 48 -3.78 -3.77 15.64
N ASP A 49 -2.95 -2.76 15.38
CA ASP A 49 -3.07 -1.44 16.01
C ASP A 49 -3.55 -0.33 15.07
N THR A 50 -3.62 -0.57 13.76
CA THR A 50 -3.99 0.46 12.78
C THR A 50 -4.84 -0.10 11.66
N ASP A 51 -5.76 0.75 11.18
CA ASP A 51 -6.42 0.52 9.90
C ASP A 51 -5.41 0.80 8.77
N GLU A 52 -5.62 0.18 7.61
CA GLU A 52 -4.82 0.39 6.41
C GLU A 52 -5.72 0.78 5.24
N THR A 53 -5.36 1.85 4.53
CA THR A 53 -6.13 2.30 3.37
C THR A 53 -5.43 1.90 2.07
N PHE A 54 -6.17 1.26 1.16
CA PHE A 54 -5.74 0.96 -0.20
C PHE A 54 -6.50 1.84 -1.18
N ILE A 55 -5.78 2.54 -2.07
CA ILE A 55 -6.37 3.29 -3.18
C ILE A 55 -5.73 2.83 -4.48
N VAL A 56 -6.53 2.36 -5.44
CA VAL A 56 -6.01 1.88 -6.72
C VAL A 56 -5.86 3.07 -7.67
N LEU A 57 -4.63 3.28 -8.14
CA LEU A 57 -4.30 4.35 -9.09
C LEU A 57 -4.31 3.86 -10.54
N ASN A 58 -3.94 2.59 -10.77
CA ASN A 58 -3.93 1.94 -12.07
C ASN A 58 -4.05 0.43 -11.93
N GLY A 59 -4.72 -0.25 -12.87
CA GLY A 59 -4.95 -1.69 -12.84
C GLY A 59 -6.09 -2.10 -11.93
N THR A 60 -6.06 -3.37 -11.49
CA THR A 60 -7.04 -3.97 -10.58
C THR A 60 -6.32 -4.66 -9.44
N LEU A 61 -6.71 -4.32 -8.20
CA LEU A 61 -6.26 -4.97 -6.98
C LEU A 61 -7.35 -5.91 -6.49
N PHE A 62 -6.96 -7.08 -5.99
CA PHE A 62 -7.83 -7.95 -5.24
C PHE A 62 -7.33 -8.04 -3.80
N ILE A 63 -8.25 -8.11 -2.84
CA ILE A 63 -7.93 -8.33 -1.44
C ILE A 63 -8.76 -9.50 -0.96
N GLU A 64 -8.10 -10.60 -0.64
CA GLU A 64 -8.75 -11.73 0.01
C GLU A 64 -8.92 -11.46 1.51
N PHE A 65 -10.10 -11.80 2.00
CA PHE A 65 -10.44 -11.92 3.40
C PHE A 65 -10.87 -13.37 3.67
N ASN A 66 -11.15 -13.72 4.91
CA ASN A 66 -11.52 -15.09 5.27
C ASN A 66 -12.76 -15.62 4.52
N ASP A 67 -13.73 -14.75 4.26
CA ASP A 67 -15.04 -15.16 3.73
C ASP A 67 -15.33 -14.66 2.31
N ASN A 68 -14.52 -13.72 1.80
CA ASN A 68 -14.74 -13.11 0.48
C ASN A 68 -13.45 -12.55 -0.12
N THR A 69 -13.55 -12.16 -1.39
CA THR A 69 -12.52 -11.39 -2.08
C THR A 69 -13.15 -10.09 -2.55
N MET A 70 -12.51 -8.98 -2.24
CA MET A 70 -12.86 -7.66 -2.76
C MET A 70 -12.04 -7.37 -4.01
N GLU A 71 -12.69 -6.91 -5.06
CA GLU A 71 -12.05 -6.40 -6.28
C GLU A 71 -12.12 -4.87 -6.26
N LEU A 72 -11.01 -4.20 -6.57
CA LEU A 72 -10.88 -2.75 -6.63
C LEU A 72 -10.23 -2.35 -7.95
N HIS A 73 -10.88 -1.46 -8.69
CA HIS A 73 -10.40 -0.88 -9.93
C HIS A 73 -9.79 0.51 -9.71
N ALA A 74 -9.04 1.00 -10.71
CA ALA A 74 -8.50 2.35 -10.69
C ALA A 74 -9.56 3.42 -10.36
N GLY A 75 -9.27 4.26 -9.36
CA GLY A 75 -10.20 5.26 -8.84
C GLY A 75 -11.02 4.80 -7.62
N GLU A 76 -10.92 3.53 -7.22
CA GLU A 76 -11.60 2.97 -6.06
C GLU A 76 -10.65 2.84 -4.86
N MET A 77 -11.23 2.77 -3.67
CA MET A 77 -10.50 2.61 -2.42
C MET A 77 -11.25 1.75 -1.42
N THR A 78 -10.50 1.17 -0.48
CA THR A 78 -11.04 0.52 0.71
C THR A 78 -10.19 0.87 1.94
N VAL A 79 -10.80 0.73 3.12
CA VAL A 79 -10.10 0.79 4.40
C VAL A 79 -10.25 -0.59 5.03
N VAL A 80 -9.14 -1.29 5.22
CA VAL A 80 -9.09 -2.54 5.97
C VAL A 80 -9.01 -2.20 7.45
N PRO A 81 -10.01 -2.57 8.27
CA PRO A 81 -9.97 -2.31 9.70
C PRO A 81 -8.84 -3.07 10.38
N LYS A 82 -8.28 -2.49 11.44
CA LYS A 82 -7.24 -3.12 12.26
C LYS A 82 -7.63 -4.52 12.75
N GLY A 83 -6.66 -5.42 12.78
CA GLY A 83 -6.80 -6.82 13.18
C GLY A 83 -7.57 -7.70 12.19
N ILE A 84 -7.99 -7.16 11.03
CA ILE A 84 -8.60 -7.97 9.99
C ILE A 84 -7.51 -8.62 9.13
N GLN A 85 -7.49 -9.94 9.15
CA GLN A 85 -6.59 -10.72 8.32
C GLN A 85 -6.97 -10.56 6.84
N HIS A 86 -5.99 -10.27 6.02
CA HIS A 86 -6.19 -10.04 4.59
C HIS A 86 -4.95 -10.41 3.77
N ARG A 87 -5.14 -10.63 2.47
CA ARG A 87 -4.07 -10.90 1.51
C ARG A 87 -4.34 -10.16 0.19
N PRO A 88 -3.60 -9.07 -0.09
CA PRO A 88 -3.63 -8.40 -1.38
C PRO A 88 -3.01 -9.28 -2.47
N TYR A 89 -3.54 -9.20 -3.69
CA TYR A 89 -2.91 -9.76 -4.88
C TYR A 89 -3.36 -9.01 -6.14
N ALA A 90 -2.61 -9.15 -7.23
CA ALA A 90 -3.00 -8.61 -8.53
C ALA A 90 -2.60 -9.56 -9.67
N ASN A 91 -3.53 -9.80 -10.60
CA ASN A 91 -3.28 -10.69 -11.75
C ASN A 91 -2.35 -10.04 -12.81
N GLU A 92 -2.32 -8.71 -12.85
CA GLU A 92 -1.44 -7.89 -13.68
C GLU A 92 -0.82 -6.80 -12.80
N GLU A 93 0.17 -6.06 -13.33
CA GLU A 93 0.78 -4.96 -12.57
C GLU A 93 -0.27 -3.90 -12.20
N CYS A 94 -0.46 -3.71 -10.90
CA CYS A 94 -1.37 -2.73 -10.32
C CYS A 94 -0.57 -1.71 -9.50
N HIS A 95 -0.96 -0.44 -9.59
CA HIS A 95 -0.32 0.66 -8.85
C HIS A 95 -1.29 1.15 -7.78
N ILE A 96 -0.83 1.14 -6.54
CA ILE A 96 -1.66 1.48 -5.39
C ILE A 96 -1.00 2.57 -4.55
N LEU A 97 -1.83 3.32 -3.84
CA LEU A 97 -1.44 4.21 -2.77
C LEU A 97 -1.91 3.61 -1.45
N LEU A 98 -0.97 3.41 -0.54
CA LEU A 98 -1.24 3.07 0.86
C LEU A 98 -1.28 4.34 1.70
N VAL A 99 -2.19 4.39 2.65
CA VAL A 99 -2.24 5.43 3.69
C VAL A 99 -2.40 4.78 5.05
N GLU A 100 -1.40 4.98 5.90
CA GLU A 100 -1.26 4.34 7.20
C GLU A 100 -0.28 5.15 8.09
N PRO A 101 -0.24 4.90 9.42
CA PRO A 101 0.75 5.51 10.30
C PRO A 101 2.20 5.23 9.88
N THR A 102 3.13 6.10 10.30
CA THR A 102 4.57 5.90 10.13
C THR A 102 5.04 4.62 10.84
N GLY A 103 6.01 3.91 10.25
CA GLY A 103 6.64 2.75 10.90
C GLY A 103 5.86 1.44 10.85
N VAL A 104 4.69 1.42 10.20
CA VAL A 104 3.93 0.17 9.97
C VAL A 104 4.71 -0.73 9.01
N VAL A 105 4.90 -2.00 9.39
CA VAL A 105 5.58 -3.02 8.59
C VAL A 105 4.57 -3.64 7.64
N ASN A 106 4.85 -3.61 6.33
CA ASN A 106 3.90 -4.02 5.28
C ASN A 106 3.45 -5.49 5.34
N THR A 107 4.14 -6.36 6.08
CA THR A 107 3.78 -7.78 6.26
C THR A 107 3.18 -8.07 7.65
N GLY A 108 2.82 -7.03 8.41
CA GLY A 108 2.39 -7.16 9.81
C GLY A 108 3.57 -7.51 10.73
N GLU A 109 3.31 -8.30 11.78
CA GLU A 109 4.34 -8.68 12.78
C GLU A 109 5.34 -9.75 12.31
N LYS A 110 5.15 -10.33 11.12
CA LYS A 110 5.99 -11.42 10.61
C LYS A 110 6.93 -10.92 9.51
N GLU A 111 8.23 -11.03 9.76
CA GLU A 111 9.26 -10.80 8.74
C GLU A 111 9.31 -11.98 7.75
N ASN A 112 9.39 -11.67 6.46
CA ASN A 112 9.57 -12.62 5.36
C ASN A 112 10.23 -11.94 4.15
N GLU A 113 10.34 -12.65 3.02
CA GLU A 113 11.01 -12.16 1.80
C GLU A 113 10.33 -10.94 1.14
N LEU A 114 9.05 -10.70 1.46
CA LEU A 114 8.25 -9.56 0.99
C LEU A 114 8.18 -8.42 2.02
N THR A 115 8.84 -8.56 3.18
CA THR A 115 8.99 -7.47 4.13
C THR A 115 9.91 -6.41 3.52
N ALA A 116 9.37 -5.20 3.32
CA ALA A 116 10.10 -4.10 2.75
C ALA A 116 10.78 -3.26 3.83
N GLU A 117 11.92 -2.66 3.49
CA GLU A 117 12.52 -1.63 4.35
C GLU A 117 11.58 -0.43 4.47
N ASN A 118 11.34 0.01 5.70
CA ASN A 118 10.47 1.14 5.99
C ASN A 118 11.16 2.47 5.68
N ASP A 119 10.36 3.53 5.50
CA ASP A 119 10.85 4.90 5.31
C ASP A 119 11.76 5.13 4.09
N ILE A 120 11.55 4.39 2.99
CA ILE A 120 12.21 4.71 1.71
C ILE A 120 11.49 5.87 1.02
N TRP A 121 12.09 7.07 1.04
CA TRP A 121 11.54 8.28 0.43
C TRP A 121 11.94 8.47 -1.03
N ILE A 122 10.98 8.88 -1.86
CA ILE A 122 11.22 9.26 -3.27
C ILE A 122 10.53 10.57 -3.63
#